data_AF-A0A1H3F3F3-F1
#
_entry.id   AF-A0A1H3F3F3-F1
#
_cell.length_a   1.000
_cell.length_b   1.000
_cell.length_c   1.000
_cell.angle_alpha   90.00
_cell.angle_beta   90.00
_cell.angle_gamma   90.00
#
_symmetry.space_group_name_H-M   'P 1'
#
loop_
_entity.id
_entity.type
_entity.pdbx_description
1 polymer ?
#
loop_
_entity_poly.entity_id
_entity_poly.type
_entity_poly.pdbx_seq_one_letter_code
_entity_poly.pdbx_strand_id
1 'polypeptide(L)'
;MPPTDRIAFAENAAQAEASMAREASTTAATYFDTRSLIARRPDGRVEGDHALFGFWTTELLDALVPSGDIFIEILSPLDSLDLMRAQ
;
A
#
# COMPACT_ATOMS: atom_id res chain seq x y z
N MET A 1 22.70 13.92 14.34
CA MET A 1 22.66 12.60 13.68
C MET A 1 21.23 12.35 13.25
N PRO A 2 20.93 12.13 11.96
CA PRO A 2 19.60 11.66 11.58
C PRO A 2 19.44 10.22 12.13
N PRO A 3 18.22 9.78 12.47
CA PRO A 3 18.00 8.45 13.03
C PRO A 3 18.37 7.40 11.99
N THR A 4 19.17 6.42 12.39
CA THR A 4 19.81 5.42 11.50
C THR A 4 18.87 4.30 11.08
N ASP A 5 17.73 4.14 11.75
CA ASP A 5 16.61 3.32 11.30
C ASP A 5 15.33 4.13 11.49
N ARG A 6 14.54 4.31 10.43
CA ARG A 6 13.26 5.04 10.55
C ARG A 6 12.05 4.20 10.23
N ILE A 7 12.19 3.18 9.38
CA ILE A 7 11.08 2.38 8.88
C ILE A 7 11.57 0.95 8.70
N ALA A 8 10.94 0.00 9.38
CA ALA A 8 11.12 -1.43 9.13
C ALA A 8 9.95 -1.92 8.28
N PHE A 9 10.23 -2.66 7.20
CA PHE A 9 9.18 -3.24 6.39
C PHE A 9 8.50 -4.37 7.16
N ALA A 10 7.20 -4.23 7.39
CA ALA A 10 6.39 -5.24 8.05
C ALA A 10 5.82 -6.22 7.03
N GLU A 11 6.65 -7.16 6.60
CA GLU A 11 6.33 -8.13 5.54
C GLU A 11 5.01 -8.88 5.81
N ASN A 12 4.79 -9.36 7.03
CA ASN A 12 3.57 -10.09 7.38
C ASN A 12 2.31 -9.24 7.22
N ALA A 13 2.35 -7.97 7.62
CA ALA A 13 1.21 -7.06 7.50
C ALA A 13 0.94 -6.73 6.02
N ALA A 14 1.99 -6.46 5.25
CA ALA A 14 1.88 -6.23 3.82
C ALA A 14 1.33 -7.45 3.07
N GLN A 15 1.81 -8.65 3.39
CA GLN A 15 1.35 -9.89 2.79
C GLN A 15 -0.10 -10.21 3.15
N ALA A 16 -0.54 -9.89 4.36
CA ALA A 16 -1.94 -10.05 4.77
C ALA A 16 -2.88 -9.14 3.96
N GLU A 17 -2.50 -7.88 3.73
CA GLU A 17 -3.28 -6.96 2.89
C GLU A 17 -3.34 -7.41 1.43
N ALA A 18 -2.19 -7.81 0.85
CA ALA A 18 -2.13 -8.31 -0.51
C ALA A 18 -2.99 -9.58 -0.69
N SER A 19 -2.96 -10.48 0.29
CA SER A 19 -3.75 -11.72 0.26
C SER A 19 -5.25 -11.44 0.33
N MET A 20 -5.68 -10.51 1.19
CA MET A 20 -7.08 -10.08 1.26
C MET A 20 -7.55 -9.46 -0.05
N ALA A 21 -6.76 -8.54 -0.64
CA ALA A 21 -7.12 -7.91 -1.91
C ALA A 21 -7.23 -8.94 -3.04
N ARG A 22 -6.36 -9.96 -3.02
CA ARG A 22 -6.41 -11.08 -3.95
C ARG A 22 -7.67 -11.93 -3.74
N GLU A 23 -8.01 -12.25 -2.50
CA GLU A 23 -9.23 -12.98 -2.16
C GLU A 23 -10.48 -12.22 -2.61
N ALA A 24 -10.59 -10.92 -2.29
CA ALA A 24 -11.69 -10.08 -2.75
C ALA A 24 -11.80 -10.02 -4.29
N SER A 25 -10.68 -10.15 -5.00
CA SER A 25 -10.67 -10.19 -6.47
C SER A 25 -11.09 -11.54 -7.05
N THR A 26 -10.91 -12.64 -6.32
CA THR A 26 -11.25 -13.99 -6.79
C THR A 26 -12.63 -14.46 -6.32
N THR A 27 -13.16 -13.92 -5.22
CA THR A 27 -14.43 -14.39 -4.62
C THR A 27 -15.62 -13.48 -4.88
N ALA A 28 -15.39 -12.20 -5.19
CA ALA A 28 -16.48 -11.27 -5.40
C ALA A 28 -17.23 -11.58 -6.72
N ALA A 29 -18.55 -11.38 -6.71
CA ALA A 29 -19.40 -11.68 -7.86
C ALA A 29 -19.15 -10.72 -9.03
N THR A 30 -18.74 -9.48 -8.75
CA THR A 30 -18.48 -8.47 -9.76
C THR A 30 -17.24 -7.64 -9.41
N TYR A 31 -16.65 -7.00 -10.43
CA TYR A 31 -15.57 -6.03 -10.25
C TYR A 31 -15.96 -4.87 -9.33
N PHE A 32 -17.23 -4.44 -9.38
CA PHE A 32 -17.75 -3.40 -8.49
C PHE A 32 -17.76 -3.87 -7.04
N ASP A 33 -18.10 -5.14 -6.79
CA ASP A 33 -18.08 -5.73 -5.46
C ASP A 33 -16.65 -5.84 -4.92
N THR A 34 -15.68 -6.29 -5.74
CA THR A 34 -14.25 -6.29 -5.39
C THR A 34 -13.80 -4.89 -4.96
N ARG A 35 -14.07 -3.88 -5.79
CA ARG A 35 -13.67 -2.50 -5.50
C ARG A 35 -14.36 -1.97 -4.24
N SER A 36 -15.63 -2.29 -4.04
CA SER A 36 -16.39 -1.87 -2.86
C SER A 36 -15.87 -2.50 -1.57
N LEU A 37 -15.34 -3.73 -1.63
CA LEU A 37 -14.71 -4.38 -0.49
C LEU A 37 -13.37 -3.73 -0.16
N ILE A 38 -12.55 -3.47 -1.16
CA ILE A 38 -11.18 -2.95 -0.98
C ILE A 38 -11.21 -1.46 -0.60
N ALA A 39 -12.08 -0.66 -1.22
CA ALA A 39 -12.23 0.76 -0.91
C ALA A 39 -12.73 1.05 0.52
N ARG A 40 -13.25 0.05 1.24
CA ARG A 40 -13.59 0.19 2.67
C ARG A 40 -12.35 0.25 3.56
N ARG A 41 -11.17 -0.07 3.02
CA ARG A 41 -9.91 0.08 3.72
C ARG A 41 -9.24 1.38 3.26
N PRO A 42 -8.86 2.28 4.18
CA PRO A 42 -8.14 3.49 3.82
C PRO A 42 -6.82 3.12 3.14
N ASP A 43 -6.50 3.82 2.04
CA ASP A 43 -5.22 3.68 1.32
C ASP A 43 -4.01 4.04 2.21
N GLY A 44 -4.25 4.74 3.32
CA GLY A 44 -3.30 4.95 4.41
C GLY A 44 -3.98 4.83 5.76
N ARG A 45 -3.57 3.85 6.57
CA ARG A 45 -4.13 3.67 7.93
C ARG A 45 -3.05 3.28 8.93
N VAL A 46 -3.32 3.54 10.20
CA VAL A 46 -2.49 3.07 11.31
C VAL A 46 -3.19 1.90 11.98
N GLU A 47 -2.48 0.78 12.14
CA GLU A 47 -2.92 -0.38 12.90
C GLU A 47 -1.85 -0.74 13.93
N GLY A 48 -2.16 -0.53 15.22
CA GLY A 48 -1.19 -0.74 16.29
C GLY A 48 0.03 0.16 16.13
N ASP A 49 1.19 -0.46 15.95
CA ASP A 49 2.50 0.16 15.71
C ASP A 49 2.88 0.27 14.22
N HIS A 50 1.97 -0.12 13.31
CA HIS A 50 2.21 -0.12 11.88
C HIS A 50 1.44 0.98 11.16
N ALA A 51 2.08 1.63 10.19
CA ALA A 51 1.39 2.38 9.14
C ALA A 51 1.28 1.47 7.90
N LEU A 52 0.06 1.23 7.43
CA LEU A 52 -0.22 0.47 6.22
C LEU A 52 -0.59 1.43 5.10
N PHE A 53 0.04 1.20 3.95
CA PHE A 53 -0.25 1.89 2.70
C PHE A 53 -0.72 0.86 1.67
N GLY A 54 -1.91 1.06 1.13
CA GLY A 54 -2.50 0.21 0.09
C GLY A 54 -2.62 0.99 -1.20
N PHE A 55 -2.23 0.38 -2.32
CA PHE A 55 -2.39 0.96 -3.65
C PHE A 55 -3.22 0.03 -4.51
N TRP A 56 -4.31 0.55 -5.06
CA TRP A 56 -5.10 -0.16 -6.05
C TRP A 56 -4.63 0.21 -7.45
N THR A 57 -3.97 -0.74 -8.13
CA THR A 57 -3.44 -0.51 -9.48
C THR A 57 -3.76 -1.71 -10.37
N THR A 58 -5.01 -1.76 -10.85
CA THR A 58 -5.49 -2.82 -11.74
C THR A 58 -4.77 -2.85 -13.07
N GLU A 59 -4.22 -1.73 -13.49
CA GLU A 59 -3.44 -1.59 -14.71
C GLU A 59 -2.19 -2.49 -14.68
N LEU A 60 -1.62 -2.75 -13.50
CA LEU A 60 -0.50 -3.69 -13.33
C LEU A 60 -0.95 -5.15 -13.49
N LEU A 61 -2.19 -5.46 -13.08
CA LEU A 61 -2.77 -6.79 -13.28
C LEU A 61 -3.08 -7.03 -14.76
N ASP A 62 -3.68 -6.04 -15.43
CA ASP A 62 -3.99 -6.09 -16.86
C ASP A 62 -2.71 -6.22 -17.71
N ALA A 63 -1.64 -5.53 -17.31
CA ALA A 63 -0.33 -5.63 -17.94
C ALA A 63 0.49 -6.87 -17.53
N LEU A 64 -0.04 -7.73 -16.65
CA LEU A 64 0.61 -8.94 -16.15
C LEU A 64 2.02 -8.68 -15.58
N VAL A 65 2.20 -7.54 -14.89
CA VAL A 65 3.49 -7.17 -14.30
C VAL A 65 3.87 -8.19 -13.21
N PRO A 66 5.07 -8.80 -13.28
CA PRO A 66 5.53 -9.72 -12.24
C PRO A 66 5.60 -9.04 -10.88
N SER A 67 5.24 -9.76 -9.82
CA SER A 67 5.29 -9.23 -8.45
C SER A 67 6.69 -8.77 -8.04
N GLY A 68 7.75 -9.42 -8.52
CA GLY A 68 9.14 -9.03 -8.27
C GLY A 68 9.56 -7.70 -8.91
N ASP A 69 8.78 -7.20 -9.87
CA ASP A 69 9.02 -5.93 -10.57
C ASP A 69 8.19 -4.78 -9.96
N ILE A 70 7.41 -5.04 -8.91
CA ILE A 70 6.62 -4.04 -8.20
C ILE A 70 7.30 -3.73 -6.88
N PHE A 71 7.69 -2.48 -6.69
CA PHE A 71 8.32 -2.01 -5.45
C PHE A 71 7.77 -0.64 -5.05
N ILE A 72 7.82 -0.36 -3.74
CA ILE A 72 7.51 0.94 -3.17
C ILE A 72 8.79 1.48 -2.57
N GLU A 73 9.19 2.66 -3.02
CA GLU A 73 10.33 3.37 -2.45
C GLU A 73 9.84 4.44 -1.49
N ILE A 74 10.38 4.45 -0.27
CA ILE A 74 10.05 5.46 0.75
C ILE A 74 11.26 6.38 0.90
N LEU A 75 11.09 7.62 0.47
CA LEU A 75 12.13 8.63 0.51
C LEU A 75 12.01 9.47 1.78
N SER A 76 13.15 9.69 2.46
CA SER A 76 13.24 10.65 3.55
C SER A 76 13.78 11.97 3.01
N PRO A 77 13.14 13.11 3.32
CA PRO A 77 13.66 14.41 2.89
C PRO A 77 14.99 14.72 3.61
N LEU A 78 15.92 15.31 2.86
CA LEU A 78 17.22 15.74 3.40
C LEU A 78 17.08 16.99 4.28
N ASP A 79 16.14 17.86 3.92
CA ASP A 79 15.80 19.10 4.63
C ASP A 79 14.44 18.98 5.34
N SER A 80 14.12 19.95 6.20
CA SER A 80 12.82 19.99 6.87
C SER A 80 11.68 20.09 5.84
N LEU A 81 10.75 19.14 5.88
CA LEU A 81 9.57 19.13 5.01
C LEU A 81 8.59 20.23 5.44
N ASP A 82 8.47 21.29 4.64
CA ASP A 82 7.44 22.32 4.82
C ASP A 82 6.13 21.86 4.18
N LEU A 83 5.27 21.25 5.00
CA LEU A 83 3.96 20.73 4.58
C LEU A 83 2.97 21.83 4.16
N MET A 84 3.24 23.11 4.43
CA MET A 84 2.35 24.21 4.07
C MET A 84 2.57 24.74 2.65
N ARG A 85 3.62 24.29 1.95
CA ARG A 85 3.92 24.69 0.56
C ARG A 85 3.58 23.63 -0.49
N ALA A 86 3.16 22.44 -0.07
CA ALA A 86 2.85 21.33 -0.97
C ALA A 86 1.38 21.33 -1.46
N GLN A 87 0.81 22.51 -1.73
CA GLN A 87 -0.54 22.67 -2.32
C GLN A 87 -0.48 22.95 -3.81
#